data_AF-A0A6P1EDP6-F1
#
_entry.id   AF-A0A6P1EDP6-F1
#
_cell.length_a   1.000
_cell.length_b   1.000
_cell.length_c   1.000
_cell.angle_alpha   90.00
_cell.angle_beta   90.00
_cell.angle_gamma   90.00
#
_symmetry.space_group_name_H-M   'P 1'
#
loop_
_entity.id
_entity.type
_entity.pdbx_description
1 polymer ?
#
loop_
_entity_poly.entity_id
_entity_poly.type
_entity_poly.pdbx_seq_one_letter_code
_entity_poly.pdbx_strand_id
1 'polypeptide(L)'
;MAEPTHYHQRIQRATERLAQLQARELLASQRRALKAKENQRREEAKRRSRVAELVFLAGAEALEDAELVGTLLLHLEGRSDHDIRNRARSRGVYRLTTSNAVNSQVRH
;
A
#
# COMPACT_ATOMS: atom_id res chain seq x y z
N MET A 1 -11.72 5.05 65.55
CA MET A 1 -12.05 6.05 64.51
C MET A 1 -10.94 6.06 63.48
N ALA A 2 -10.98 5.18 62.48
CA ALA A 2 -9.90 5.10 61.48
C ALA A 2 -10.35 4.47 60.16
N GLU A 3 -11.32 5.04 59.44
CA GLU A 3 -11.72 4.51 58.12
C GLU A 3 -12.09 5.54 57.00
N PRO A 4 -11.46 6.74 56.88
CA PRO A 4 -11.48 7.47 55.60
C PRO A 4 -10.23 7.20 54.73
N THR A 5 -9.09 6.93 55.35
CA THR A 5 -7.77 6.96 54.69
C THR A 5 -7.50 5.73 53.82
N HIS A 6 -7.92 4.54 54.27
CA HIS A 6 -7.69 3.29 53.55
C HIS A 6 -8.50 3.21 52.25
N TYR A 7 -9.76 3.69 52.26
CA TYR A 7 -10.59 3.77 51.06
C TYR A 7 -10.03 4.75 50.04
N HIS A 8 -9.60 5.94 50.45
CA HIS A 8 -8.96 6.90 49.55
C HIS A 8 -7.66 6.36 48.95
N GLN A 9 -6.84 5.65 49.73
CA GLN A 9 -5.64 4.99 49.21
C GLN A 9 -5.96 3.88 48.19
N ARG A 10 -7.03 3.10 48.39
CA ARG A 10 -7.47 2.08 47.43
C ARG A 10 -7.97 2.70 46.13
N ILE A 11 -8.74 3.79 46.22
CA ILE A 11 -9.23 4.55 45.06
C ILE A 11 -8.05 5.13 44.29
N GLN A 12 -7.13 5.82 44.96
CA GLN A 12 -5.97 6.44 44.34
C GLN A 12 -5.09 5.41 43.60
N ARG A 13 -4.79 4.26 44.22
CA ARG A 13 -4.02 3.19 43.58
C ARG A 13 -4.76 2.58 42.38
N ALA A 14 -6.08 2.46 42.44
CA ALA A 14 -6.87 1.98 41.31
C ALA A 14 -6.83 2.96 40.14
N THR A 15 -6.94 4.26 40.42
CA THR A 15 -6.85 5.34 39.42
C THR A 15 -5.46 5.41 38.80
N GLU A 16 -4.39 5.33 39.59
CA GLU A 16 -3.01 5.31 39.10
C GLU A 16 -2.77 4.11 38.18
N ARG A 17 -3.25 2.92 38.56
CA ARG A 17 -3.16 1.72 37.70
C ARG A 17 -3.95 1.88 36.41
N LEU A 18 -5.15 2.45 36.46
CA LEU A 18 -5.95 2.71 35.27
C LEU A 18 -5.24 3.70 34.33
N ALA A 19 -4.68 4.79 34.86
CA ALA A 19 -3.93 5.76 34.07
C ALA A 19 -2.68 5.13 33.43
N GLN A 20 -1.96 4.27 34.17
CA GLN A 20 -0.82 3.52 33.63
C GLN A 20 -1.22 2.57 32.50
N LEU A 21 -2.35 1.88 32.64
CA LEU A 21 -2.87 0.99 31.59
C LEU A 21 -3.28 1.79 30.34
N GLN A 22 -4.01 2.89 30.51
CA GLN A 22 -4.39 3.78 29.40
C GLN A 22 -3.17 4.37 28.69
N ALA A 23 -2.14 4.79 29.42
CA ALA A 23 -0.90 5.28 28.84
C ALA A 23 -0.20 4.17 28.01
N ARG A 24 -0.16 2.93 28.52
CA ARG A 24 0.42 1.79 27.79
C ARG A 24 -0.38 1.44 26.54
N GLU A 25 -1.71 1.46 26.61
CA GLU A 25 -2.58 1.20 25.45
C GLU A 25 -2.42 2.27 24.38
N LEU A 26 -2.34 3.55 24.78
CA LEU A 26 -2.11 4.66 23.87
C LEU A 26 -0.74 4.58 23.19
N LEU A 27 0.32 4.20 23.91
CA LEU A 27 1.63 3.97 23.29
C LEU A 27 1.61 2.74 22.35
N ALA A 28 0.90 1.68 22.73
CA ALA A 28 0.74 0.50 21.88
C ALA A 28 -0.04 0.82 20.59
N SER A 29 -1.11 1.62 20.68
CA SER A 29 -1.90 2.03 19.53
C SER A 29 -1.10 2.96 18.60
N GLN A 30 -0.35 3.92 19.15
CA GLN A 30 0.56 4.75 18.36
C GLN A 30 1.62 3.92 17.62
N ARG A 31 2.26 2.96 18.29
CA ARG A 31 3.23 2.06 17.65
C ARG A 31 2.60 1.25 16.52
N ARG A 32 1.37 0.74 16.70
CA ARG A 32 0.64 0.02 15.65
C ARG A 32 0.32 0.95 14.46
N ALA A 33 -0.14 2.17 14.73
CA ALA A 33 -0.44 3.15 13.69
C ALA A 33 0.80 3.55 12.88
N LEU A 34 1.95 3.77 13.55
CA LEU A 34 3.21 4.05 12.88
C LEU A 34 3.66 2.89 12.00
N LYS A 35 3.63 1.65 12.52
CA LYS A 35 3.94 0.44 11.72
C LYS A 35 3.01 0.28 10.53
N ALA A 36 1.71 0.52 10.70
CA ALA A 36 0.74 0.46 9.62
C ALA A 36 1.06 1.49 8.52
N LYS A 37 1.38 2.74 8.91
CA LYS A 37 1.78 3.81 7.99
C LYS A 37 3.08 3.48 7.24
N GLU A 38 4.07 2.93 7.92
CA GLU A 38 5.32 2.49 7.30
C GLU A 38 5.08 1.35 6.31
N ASN A 39 4.27 0.34 6.68
CA ASN A 39 3.91 -0.74 5.78
C ASN A 39 3.16 -0.22 4.54
N GLN A 40 2.21 0.69 4.73
CA GLN A 40 1.50 1.32 3.60
C GLN A 40 2.46 2.05 2.67
N ARG A 41 3.44 2.80 3.20
CA ARG A 41 4.47 3.47 2.40
C ARG A 41 5.33 2.48 1.62
N ARG A 42 5.72 1.37 2.24
CA ARG A 42 6.51 0.31 1.58
C ARG A 42 5.72 -0.36 0.47
N GLU A 43 4.46 -0.69 0.69
CA GLU A 43 3.61 -1.28 -0.35
C GLU A 43 3.32 -0.32 -1.50
N GLU A 44 3.14 0.97 -1.21
CA GLU A 44 3.01 2.00 -2.23
C GLU A 44 4.29 2.14 -3.07
N ALA A 45 5.46 2.15 -2.43
CA ALA A 45 6.75 2.18 -3.13
C ALA A 45 6.93 0.95 -4.03
N LYS A 46 6.62 -0.25 -3.54
CA LYS A 46 6.62 -1.47 -4.35
C LYS A 46 5.66 -1.38 -5.53
N ARG A 47 4.46 -0.83 -5.31
CA ARG A 47 3.47 -0.64 -6.38
C ARG A 47 3.99 0.31 -7.46
N ARG A 48 4.60 1.42 -7.07
CA ARG A 48 5.21 2.39 -8.01
C ARG A 48 6.34 1.76 -8.82
N SER A 49 7.22 0.98 -8.19
CA SER A 49 8.28 0.23 -8.89
C SER A 49 7.68 -0.72 -9.93
N ARG A 50 6.68 -1.52 -9.54
CA ARG A 50 6.02 -2.44 -10.46
C ARG A 50 5.37 -1.72 -11.65
N VAL A 51 4.77 -0.54 -11.44
CA VAL A 51 4.20 0.25 -12.53
C VAL A 51 5.30 0.72 -13.48
N ALA A 52 6.42 1.21 -12.97
CA ALA A 52 7.55 1.60 -13.81
C ALA A 52 8.08 0.40 -14.61
N GLU A 53 8.26 -0.77 -13.99
CA GLU A 53 8.67 -2.01 -14.67
C GLU A 53 7.71 -2.40 -15.80
N LEU A 54 6.40 -2.19 -15.64
CA LEU A 54 5.41 -2.43 -16.70
C LEU A 54 5.55 -1.45 -17.87
N VAL A 55 5.94 -0.20 -17.61
CA VAL A 55 6.24 0.79 -18.67
C VAL A 55 7.44 0.32 -19.50
N PHE A 56 8.52 -0.14 -18.85
CA PHE A 56 9.67 -0.73 -19.54
C PHE A 56 9.31 -2.01 -20.31
N LEU A 57 8.48 -2.88 -19.72
CA LEU A 57 8.02 -4.10 -20.39
C LEU A 57 7.23 -3.77 -21.68
N ALA A 58 6.45 -2.69 -21.65
CA ALA A 58 5.68 -2.21 -22.79
C ALA A 58 6.55 -1.55 -23.88
N GLY A 59 7.84 -1.29 -23.61
CA GLY A 59 8.70 -0.51 -24.51
C GLY A 59 8.34 0.98 -24.54
N ALA A 60 7.62 1.44 -23.51
CA ALA A 60 7.10 2.80 -23.43
C ALA A 60 8.07 3.76 -22.71
N GLU A 61 9.23 3.29 -22.27
CA GLU A 61 10.29 4.10 -21.66
C GLU A 61 10.93 5.12 -22.61
N ALA A 62 10.77 4.92 -23.92
CA ALA A 62 11.26 5.83 -24.94
C ALA A 62 10.27 6.97 -25.27
N LEU A 63 9.02 6.87 -24.77
CA LEU A 63 8.02 7.92 -24.95
C LEU A 63 8.37 9.12 -24.07
N GLU A 64 8.03 10.32 -24.54
CA GLU A 64 8.13 11.52 -23.70
C GLU A 64 7.14 11.43 -22.53
N ASP A 65 7.49 11.99 -21.37
CA ASP A 65 6.65 11.98 -20.16
C ASP A 65 5.22 12.45 -20.44
N ALA A 66 5.06 13.51 -21.23
CA ALA A 66 3.75 14.05 -21.60
C ALA A 66 2.95 13.08 -22.49
N GLU A 67 3.62 12.40 -23.42
CA GLU A 67 3.01 11.40 -24.30
C GLU A 67 2.60 10.15 -23.51
N LEU A 68 3.45 9.68 -22.60
CA LEU A 68 3.14 8.54 -21.74
C LEU A 68 1.93 8.84 -20.83
N VAL A 69 1.90 10.01 -20.19
CA VAL A 69 0.77 10.40 -19.35
C VAL A 69 -0.50 10.60 -20.21
N GLY A 70 -0.38 11.25 -21.36
CA GLY A 70 -1.51 11.49 -22.27
C GLY A 70 -2.14 10.20 -22.78
N THR A 71 -1.32 9.23 -23.21
CA THR A 71 -1.81 7.92 -23.68
C THR A 71 -2.53 7.13 -22.58
N LEU A 72 -2.05 7.18 -21.34
CA LEU A 72 -2.72 6.57 -20.20
C LEU A 72 -4.06 7.25 -19.88
N LEU A 73 -4.12 8.58 -19.92
CA LEU A 73 -5.35 9.34 -19.70
C LEU A 73 -6.40 9.02 -20.78
N LEU A 74 -6.00 9.02 -22.05
CA LEU A 74 -6.89 8.66 -23.17
C LEU A 74 -7.47 7.25 -22.99
N HIS A 75 -6.66 6.28 -22.53
CA HIS A 75 -7.16 4.93 -22.25
C HIS A 75 -8.14 4.90 -21.06
N LEU A 76 -7.89 5.70 -20.01
CA LEU A 76 -8.77 5.79 -18.85
C LEU A 76 -10.12 6.44 -19.20
N GLU A 77 -10.13 7.46 -20.04
CA GLU A 77 -11.33 8.11 -20.56
C GLU A 77 -12.15 7.16 -21.43
N GLY A 78 -11.49 6.43 -22.34
CA GLY A 78 -12.12 5.42 -23.19
C GLY A 78 -12.48 4.12 -22.47
N ARG A 79 -12.23 4.00 -21.15
CA ARG A 79 -12.38 2.74 -20.42
C ARG A 79 -13.82 2.23 -20.37
N SER A 80 -14.83 3.10 -20.50
CA SER A 80 -16.25 2.70 -20.57
C SER A 80 -16.56 1.83 -21.78
N ASP A 81 -15.76 1.92 -22.84
CA ASP A 81 -15.84 1.04 -23.99
C ASP A 81 -15.21 -0.32 -23.65
N HIS A 82 -16.07 -1.34 -23.63
CA HIS A 82 -15.66 -2.72 -23.34
C HIS A 82 -14.70 -3.29 -24.40
N ASP A 83 -14.82 -2.89 -25.66
CA ASP A 83 -13.95 -3.37 -26.73
C ASP A 83 -12.56 -2.78 -26.60
N ILE A 84 -12.46 -1.48 -26.32
CA ILE A 84 -11.16 -0.82 -26.04
C ILE A 84 -10.48 -1.48 -24.85
N ARG A 85 -11.22 -1.72 -23.77
CA ARG A 85 -10.69 -2.37 -22.56
C ARG A 85 -10.24 -3.81 -22.82
N ASN A 86 -11.04 -4.60 -23.55
CA ASN A 86 -10.72 -5.99 -23.85
C ASN A 86 -9.51 -6.09 -24.78
N ARG A 87 -9.43 -5.23 -25.82
CA ARG A 87 -8.26 -5.18 -26.72
C ARG A 87 -6.98 -4.83 -25.97
N ALA A 88 -7.01 -3.81 -25.11
CA ALA A 88 -5.87 -3.42 -24.29
C ALA A 88 -5.43 -4.57 -23.35
N ARG A 89 -6.40 -5.24 -22.70
CA ARG A 89 -6.13 -6.39 -21.84
C ARG A 89 -5.49 -7.54 -22.61
N SER A 90 -6.05 -7.93 -23.76
CA SER A 90 -5.51 -9.04 -24.56
C SER A 90 -4.08 -8.78 -25.03
N ARG A 91 -3.77 -7.55 -25.46
CA ARG A 91 -2.39 -7.15 -25.80
C ARG A 91 -1.45 -7.22 -24.59
N GLY A 92 -1.90 -6.73 -23.44
CA GLY A 92 -1.13 -6.81 -22.19
C GLY A 92 -0.83 -8.25 -21.76
N VAL A 93 -1.83 -9.14 -21.82
CA VAL A 93 -1.65 -10.57 -21.52
C VAL A 93 -0.64 -11.19 -22.48
N TYR A 94 -0.76 -10.95 -23.79
CA TYR A 94 0.18 -11.45 -24.78
C TYR A 94 1.62 -10.99 -24.49
N ARG A 95 1.83 -9.69 -24.20
CA ARG A 95 3.17 -9.17 -23.89
C ARG A 95 3.76 -9.81 -22.63
N LEU A 96 2.96 -10.00 -21.59
CA LEU A 96 3.38 -10.64 -20.34
C LEU A 96 3.74 -12.11 -20.54
N THR A 97 2.94 -12.88 -21.29
CA THR A 97 3.23 -14.30 -21.56
C THR A 97 4.49 -14.46 -22.41
N THR A 98 4.65 -13.65 -23.46
CA THR A 98 5.85 -13.67 -24.30
C THR A 98 7.10 -13.31 -23.48
N SER A 99 7.05 -12.26 -22.65
CA SER A 99 8.19 -11.86 -21.83
C SER A 99 8.56 -12.93 -20.79
N ASN A 100 7.58 -13.61 -20.20
CA ASN A 100 7.83 -14.69 -19.26
C ASN A 100 8.47 -15.90 -19.93
N ALA A 101 8.04 -16.26 -21.14
CA ALA A 101 8.63 -17.35 -21.92
C ALA A 101 10.10 -17.09 -22.25
N VAL A 102 10.44 -15.86 -22.68
CA VAL A 102 11.84 -15.47 -22.96
C VAL A 102 12.70 -15.56 -21.69
N ASN A 103 12.18 -15.10 -20.55
CA ASN A 103 12.93 -15.10 -19.29
C ASN A 103 13.16 -16.53 -18.73
N SER A 104 12.24 -17.45 -18.99
CA SER A 104 12.40 -18.88 -18.66
C SER A 104 13.47 -19.57 -19.53
N GLN A 105 13.59 -19.17 -20.80
CA GLN A 105 14.53 -19.80 -21.74
C GLN A 105 15.99 -19.35 -21.54
N VAL A 106 16.21 -18.17 -20.95
CA VAL A 106 17.56 -17.65 -20.60
C VAL A 106 18.10 -18.27 -19.31
N ARG A 107 17.24 -18.90 -18.49
CA ARG A 107 17.62 -19.49 -17.18
C ARG A 107 17.97 -20.98 -17.25
N HIS A 108 17.96 -21.57 -18.44
CA HIS A 108 18.38 -22.95 -18.74
C HIS A 108 19.63 -22.92 -19.61
#